data_AF-A0A842P0Q8-F1
#
_entry.id   AF-A0A842P0Q8-F1
#
_cell.length_a   1.000
_cell.length_b   1.000
_cell.length_c   1.000
_cell.angle_alpha   90.00
_cell.angle_beta   90.00
_cell.angle_gamma   90.00
#
_symmetry.space_group_name_H-M   'P 1'
#
loop_
_entity.id
_entity.type
_entity.pdbx_description
1 polymer ?
#
loop_
_entity_poly.entity_id
_entity_poly.type
_entity_poly.pdbx_seq_one_letter_code
_entity_poly.pdbx_strand_id
1 'polypeptide(L)'
;MKLPEHKHFFAVNGKKAENLLDLRALIAEMSEKDFKHHTTQARNDFANWLRDILHKDYLADRIEKVHSKEDVLELINDEIMKDHEIEAQDSDEFKRFIVREFIYGLIFGIIIGIILSKLI
;
A
#
# COMPACT_ATOMS: atom_id res chain seq x y z
N MET A 1 4.66 -7.84 5.32
CA MET A 1 5.75 -8.16 6.27
C MET A 1 5.60 -7.26 7.48
N LYS A 2 5.68 -7.77 8.71
CA LYS A 2 5.51 -6.94 9.91
C LYS A 2 6.76 -6.09 10.14
N LEU A 3 6.61 -4.77 10.32
CA LEU A 3 7.74 -3.91 10.66
C LEU A 3 8.30 -4.30 12.05
N PRO A 4 9.63 -4.34 12.23
CA PRO A 4 10.24 -4.38 13.56
C PRO A 4 9.75 -3.21 14.42
N GLU A 5 9.64 -3.42 15.73
CA GLU A 5 9.07 -2.44 16.66
C GLU A 5 9.79 -1.07 16.62
N HIS A 6 11.12 -1.06 16.50
CA HIS A 6 11.91 0.17 16.40
C HIS A 6 11.69 0.95 15.09
N LYS A 7 10.97 0.38 14.13
CA LYS A 7 10.57 1.04 12.88
C LYS A 7 9.13 1.54 12.91
N HIS A 8 8.37 1.29 13.98
CA HIS A 8 7.01 1.82 14.10
C HIS A 8 7.07 3.34 14.26
N PHE A 9 6.06 4.05 13.77
CA PHE A 9 5.87 5.45 14.11
C PHE A 9 5.28 5.51 15.52
N PHE A 10 5.79 6.38 16.40
CA PHE A 10 5.28 6.55 17.76
C PHE A 10 4.73 7.96 17.95
N ALA A 11 3.46 8.05 18.30
CA ALA A 11 2.82 9.30 18.69
C ALA A 11 3.09 9.64 20.16
N VAL A 12 2.93 10.92 20.49
CA VAL A 12 3.13 11.46 21.85
C VAL A 12 2.25 10.76 22.91
N ASN A 13 1.08 10.26 22.53
CA ASN A 13 0.14 9.55 23.41
C ASN A 13 0.44 8.05 23.58
N GLY A 14 1.56 7.56 23.04
CA GLY A 14 1.96 6.15 23.10
C GLY A 14 1.29 5.24 22.07
N LYS A 15 0.38 5.77 21.23
CA LYS A 15 -0.12 5.04 20.05
C LYS A 15 0.99 4.89 19.03
N LYS A 16 0.89 3.84 18.20
CA LYS A 16 1.88 3.55 17.17
C LYS A 16 1.24 3.20 15.83
N ALA A 17 1.99 3.40 14.76
CA ALA A 17 1.60 2.97 13.41
C ALA A 17 2.64 2.02 12.82
N GLU A 18 2.17 0.89 12.27
CA GLU A 18 3.00 -0.12 11.61
C GLU A 18 2.92 -0.03 10.07
N ASN A 19 1.96 0.73 9.55
CA ASN A 19 1.71 0.90 8.12
C ASN A 19 0.98 2.23 7.84
N LEU A 20 0.67 2.49 6.57
CA LEU A 20 0.03 3.73 6.14
C LEU A 20 -1.41 3.90 6.64
N LEU A 21 -2.19 2.80 6.73
CA LEU A 21 -3.55 2.81 7.26
C LEU A 21 -3.57 3.16 8.75
N ASP A 22 -2.65 2.57 9.52
CA ASP A 22 -2.49 2.88 10.94
C ASP A 22 -2.09 4.35 11.14
N LEU A 23 -1.16 4.85 10.32
CA LEU A 23 -0.72 6.24 10.38
C LEU A 23 -1.89 7.19 10.10
N ARG A 24 -2.69 6.91 9.08
CA ARG A 24 -3.89 7.68 8.77
C ARG A 24 -4.85 7.74 9.95
N ALA A 25 -5.16 6.58 10.55
CA ALA A 25 -6.05 6.51 11.70
C ALA A 25 -5.49 7.29 12.90
N LEU A 26 -4.19 7.16 13.15
CA LEU A 26 -3.48 7.85 14.21
C LEU A 26 -3.53 9.37 14.03
N ILE A 27 -3.30 9.89 12.82
CA ILE A 27 -3.36 11.32 12.51
C ILE A 27 -4.80 11.84 12.64
N ALA A 28 -5.79 11.10 12.14
CA ALA A 28 -7.20 11.50 12.18
C ALA A 28 -7.73 11.69 13.61
N GLU A 29 -7.27 10.85 14.54
CA GLU A 29 -7.64 10.93 15.97
C GLU A 29 -6.82 11.97 16.75
N MET A 30 -5.76 12.52 16.17
CA MET A 30 -4.83 13.38 16.90
C MET A 30 -5.35 14.81 17.05
N SER A 31 -5.03 15.40 18.19
CA SER A 31 -5.32 16.82 18.42
C SER A 31 -4.43 17.72 17.57
N GLU A 32 -4.88 18.92 17.23
CA GLU A 32 -4.05 19.91 16.50
C GLU A 32 -2.72 20.21 17.21
N LYS A 33 -2.71 20.14 18.54
CA LYS A 33 -1.51 20.35 19.34
C LYS A 33 -0.50 19.22 19.12
N ASP A 34 -0.95 17.98 19.14
CA ASP A 34 -0.09 16.80 18.94
C ASP A 34 0.39 16.72 17.49
N PHE A 35 -0.47 17.07 16.53
CA PHE A 35 -0.08 17.16 15.12
C PHE A 35 1.09 18.13 14.92
N LYS A 36 0.97 19.35 15.46
CA LYS A 36 2.02 20.38 15.38
C LYS A 36 3.32 20.01 16.09
N HIS A 37 3.28 19.05 17.02
CA HIS A 37 4.49 18.53 17.63
C HIS A 37 5.35 17.73 16.63
N HIS A 38 4.68 17.04 15.70
CA HIS A 38 5.31 16.25 14.64
C HIS A 38 5.57 17.06 13.35
N THR A 39 4.88 18.19 13.18
CA THR A 39 5.01 19.08 12.02
C THR A 39 5.51 20.47 12.44
N THR A 40 6.84 20.62 12.46
CA THR A 40 7.52 21.89 12.75
C THR A 40 7.96 22.58 11.44
N GLN A 41 8.33 23.86 11.51
CA GLN A 41 8.82 24.59 10.33
C GLN A 41 10.06 23.97 9.67
N ALA A 42 10.88 23.23 10.43
CA ALA A 42 12.12 22.65 9.94
C ALA A 42 12.02 21.14 9.67
N ARG A 43 10.96 20.48 10.14
CA ARG A 43 10.89 19.01 10.16
C ARG A 43 9.44 18.53 10.22
N ASN A 44 9.15 17.51 9.39
CA ASN A 44 7.90 16.77 9.40
C ASN A 44 8.19 15.28 9.68
N ASP A 45 7.82 14.81 10.87
CA ASP A 45 8.09 13.43 11.30
C ASP A 45 7.37 12.39 10.45
N PHE A 46 6.17 12.73 9.96
CA PHE A 46 5.40 11.86 9.09
C PHE A 46 6.11 11.65 7.77
N ALA A 47 6.59 12.74 7.15
CA ALA A 47 7.34 12.66 5.90
C ALA A 47 8.63 11.84 6.04
N ASN A 48 9.41 12.09 7.10
CA ASN A 48 10.64 11.32 7.38
C ASN A 48 10.35 9.83 7.54
N TRP A 49 9.32 9.48 8.32
CA TRP A 49 8.96 8.07 8.51
C TRP A 49 8.47 7.41 7.21
N LEU A 50 7.66 8.10 6.42
CA LEU A 50 7.20 7.60 5.12
C LEU A 50 8.36 7.34 4.17
N ARG A 51 9.35 8.24 4.14
CA ARG A 51 10.55 8.12 3.31
C ARG A 51 11.46 6.98 3.77
N ASP A 52 11.85 7.02 5.04
CA ASP A 52 12.95 6.18 5.55
C ASP A 52 12.49 4.75 5.89
N ILE A 53 11.21 4.58 6.25
CA ILE A 53 10.67 3.30 6.72
C ILE A 53 9.75 2.64 5.70
N LEU A 54 8.82 3.40 5.13
CA LEU A 54 7.86 2.87 4.16
C LEU A 54 8.31 3.05 2.70
N HIS A 55 9.44 3.75 2.47
CA HIS A 55 10.00 4.00 1.14
C HIS A 55 8.99 4.63 0.17
N LYS A 56 8.15 5.55 0.70
CA LYS A 56 7.17 6.32 -0.07
C LYS A 56 7.68 7.74 -0.32
N ASP A 57 8.79 7.86 -1.05
CA ASP A 57 9.49 9.14 -1.29
C ASP A 57 8.59 10.22 -1.88
N TYR A 58 7.79 9.88 -2.88
CA TYR A 58 6.90 10.83 -3.55
C TYR A 58 5.80 11.36 -2.61
N LEU A 59 5.23 10.48 -1.77
CA LEU A 59 4.25 10.90 -0.77
C LEU A 59 4.89 11.79 0.30
N ALA A 60 6.10 11.42 0.76
CA ALA A 60 6.86 12.20 1.72
C ALA A 60 7.14 13.63 1.21
N ASP A 61 7.60 13.78 -0.04
CA ASP A 61 7.85 15.07 -0.67
C ASP A 61 6.60 15.96 -0.78
N ARG A 62 5.42 15.34 -0.97
CA ARG A 62 4.15 16.06 -0.99
C ARG A 62 3.73 16.49 0.41
N ILE A 63 3.88 15.60 1.40
CA ILE A 63 3.51 15.87 2.79
C ILE A 63 4.38 16.97 3.42
N GLU A 64 5.66 17.09 3.04
CA GLU A 64 6.52 18.19 3.50
C GLU A 64 6.02 19.58 3.09
N LYS A 65 5.26 19.67 1.99
CA LYS A 65 4.79 20.94 1.42
C LYS A 65 3.45 21.40 1.97
N VAL A 66 2.77 20.57 2.76
CA VAL A 66 1.48 20.88 3.36
C VAL A 66 1.63 21.05 4.88
N HIS A 67 0.72 21.84 5.47
CA HIS A 67 0.84 22.26 6.86
C HIS A 67 -0.43 22.03 7.69
N SER A 68 -1.52 21.58 7.07
CA SER A 68 -2.74 21.21 7.79
C SER A 68 -2.85 19.70 7.94
N LYS A 69 -3.57 19.28 8.98
CA LYS A 69 -3.84 17.86 9.24
C LYS A 69 -4.72 17.28 8.15
N GLU A 70 -5.68 18.06 7.67
CA GLU A 70 -6.62 17.70 6.62
C GLU A 70 -5.90 17.42 5.29
N ASP A 71 -4.97 18.28 4.88
CA ASP A 71 -4.19 18.07 3.65
C ASP A 71 -3.33 16.79 3.75
N VAL A 72 -2.71 16.55 4.90
CA VAL A 72 -1.91 15.32 5.12
C VAL A 72 -2.80 14.07 5.02
N LEU A 73 -3.98 14.10 5.63
CA LEU A 73 -4.93 12.99 5.56
C LEU A 73 -5.43 12.75 4.13
N GLU A 74 -5.70 13.80 3.36
CA GLU A 74 -6.08 13.69 1.95
C GLU A 74 -4.98 13.00 1.14
N LEU A 75 -3.73 13.48 1.26
CA LEU A 75 -2.58 12.90 0.57
C LEU A 75 -2.37 11.42 0.92
N ILE A 76 -2.54 11.05 2.19
CA ILE A 76 -2.42 9.66 2.64
C ILE A 76 -3.57 8.80 2.09
N ASN A 77 -4.81 9.32 2.08
CA ASN A 77 -5.95 8.60 1.52
C ASN A 77 -5.78 8.35 0.01
N ASP A 78 -5.33 9.35 -0.74
CA ASP A 78 -5.03 9.21 -2.16
C ASP A 78 -4.02 8.09 -2.42
N GLU A 79 -2.99 8.01 -1.60
CA GLU A 79 -1.96 6.98 -1.72
C GLU A 79 -2.51 5.58 -1.40
N ILE A 80 -3.31 5.46 -0.33
CA ILE A 80 -3.96 4.18 0.02
C ILE A 80 -4.86 3.70 -1.11
N MET A 81 -5.63 4.60 -1.74
CA MET A 81 -6.49 4.25 -2.87
C MET A 81 -5.67 3.78 -4.07
N LYS A 82 -4.56 4.46 -4.39
CA LYS A 82 -3.65 4.03 -5.47
C LYS A 82 -3.04 2.66 -5.20
N ASP A 83 -2.58 2.40 -3.97
CA ASP A 83 -2.03 1.10 -3.58
C ASP A 83 -3.09 -0.02 -3.81
N HIS A 84 -4.35 0.22 -3.42
CA HIS A 84 -5.44 -0.73 -3.65
C HIS A 84 -5.82 -0.92 -5.13
N GLU A 85 -5.78 0.14 -5.94
CA GLU A 85 -6.01 0.06 -7.38
C GLU A 85 -4.92 -0.78 -8.07
N ILE A 86 -3.66 -0.58 -7.69
CA ILE A 86 -2.52 -1.36 -8.20
C ILE A 86 -2.67 -2.84 -7.81
N GLU A 87 -3.01 -3.14 -6.55
CA GLU A 87 -3.24 -4.51 -6.07
C GLU A 87 -4.41 -5.20 -6.81
N ALA A 88 -5.51 -4.47 -7.06
CA ALA A 88 -6.64 -5.01 -7.80
C ALA A 88 -6.27 -5.31 -9.26
N GLN A 89 -5.52 -4.42 -9.90
CA GLN A 89 -5.09 -4.60 -11.29
C GLN A 89 -4.14 -5.80 -11.45
N ASP A 90 -3.13 -5.94 -10.58
CA ASP A 90 -2.17 -7.05 -10.61
C ASP A 90 -2.86 -8.41 -10.38
N SER A 91 -3.77 -8.47 -9.41
CA SER A 91 -4.59 -9.65 -9.13
C SER A 91 -5.41 -10.09 -10.34
N ASP A 92 -6.04 -9.13 -11.02
CA ASP A 92 -6.84 -9.42 -12.20
C ASP A 92 -5.99 -9.84 -13.40
N GLU A 93 -4.81 -9.26 -13.59
CA GLU A 93 -3.86 -9.70 -14.61
C GLU A 93 -3.38 -11.13 -14.36
N PHE A 94 -3.01 -11.43 -13.12
CA PHE A 94 -2.61 -12.77 -12.72
C PHE A 94 -3.72 -13.80 -12.95
N LYS A 95 -4.97 -13.50 -12.57
CA LYS A 95 -6.12 -14.39 -12.85
C LYS A 95 -6.30 -14.65 -14.34
N ARG A 96 -6.22 -13.61 -15.18
CA ARG A 96 -6.32 -13.76 -16.64
C ARG A 96 -5.24 -14.68 -17.20
N PHE A 97 -4.01 -14.54 -16.70
CA PHE A 97 -2.91 -15.43 -17.05
C PHE A 97 -3.23 -16.89 -16.71
N ILE A 98 -3.62 -17.18 -15.46
CA ILE A 98 -3.93 -18.54 -15.00
C ILE A 98 -5.07 -19.17 -15.79
N VAL A 99 -6.15 -18.42 -16.04
CA VAL A 99 -7.30 -18.91 -16.83
C VAL A 99 -6.87 -19.29 -18.25
N ARG A 100 -6.02 -18.48 -18.88
CA ARG A 100 -5.53 -18.75 -20.23
C ARG A 100 -4.68 -20.02 -20.30
N GLU A 101 -3.73 -20.19 -19.39
CA GLU A 101 -2.88 -21.40 -19.35
C GLU A 101 -3.69 -22.67 -19.11
N PHE A 102 -4.70 -22.59 -18.24
CA PHE A 102 -5.63 -23.70 -18.02
C PHE A 102 -6.39 -24.08 -19.29
N ILE A 103 -6.92 -23.10 -20.04
CA ILE A 103 -7.64 -23.34 -21.29
C ILE A 103 -6.73 -24.01 -22.32
N TYR A 104 -5.47 -23.55 -22.47
CA TYR A 104 -4.53 -24.18 -23.40
C TYR A 104 -4.24 -25.64 -23.02
N GLY A 105 -4.03 -25.93 -21.73
CA GLY A 105 -3.85 -27.30 -21.26
C GLY A 105 -5.06 -28.20 -21.55
N LEU A 106 -6.28 -27.68 -21.33
CA LEU A 106 -7.51 -28.41 -21.60
C LEU A 106 -7.70 -28.69 -23.10
N ILE A 107 -7.50 -27.70 -23.96
CA ILE A 107 -7.57 -27.87 -25.42
C ILE A 107 -6.52 -28.89 -25.89
N PHE A 108 -5.28 -28.77 -25.40
CA PHE A 108 -4.20 -29.68 -25.76
C PHE A 108 -4.50 -31.12 -25.33
N GLY A 109 -5.01 -31.32 -24.11
CA GLY A 109 -5.42 -32.62 -23.61
C GLY A 109 -6.56 -33.26 -24.42
N ILE A 110 -7.56 -32.46 -24.80
CA ILE A 110 -8.65 -32.94 -25.67
C ILE A 110 -8.11 -33.37 -27.03
N ILE A 111 -7.25 -32.58 -27.66
CA ILE A 111 -6.65 -32.90 -28.96
C ILE A 111 -5.84 -34.20 -28.88
N ILE A 112 -4.97 -34.35 -27.89
CA ILE A 112 -4.19 -35.58 -27.68
C ILE A 112 -5.11 -36.77 -27.44
N GLY A 113 -6.14 -36.62 -26.60
CA GLY A 113 -7.11 -37.67 -26.33
C GLY A 113 -7.82 -38.16 -27.58
N ILE A 114 -8.22 -37.24 -28.47
CA ILE A 114 -8.85 -37.57 -29.76
C ILE A 114 -7.87 -38.27 -30.72
N ILE A 115 -6.59 -37.90 -30.70
CA ILE A 115 -5.57 -38.56 -31.54
C ILE A 115 -5.31 -39.97 -31.04
N LEU A 116 -5.12 -40.14 -29.73
CA LEU A 116 -4.88 -41.46 -29.11
C LEU A 116 -6.08 -42.39 -29.28
N SER A 117 -7.31 -41.89 -29.19
CA SER A 117 -8.52 -42.72 -29.36
C SER A 117 -8.69 -43.27 -30.78
N LYS A 118 -8.02 -42.70 -31.78
CA LYS A 118 -8.00 -43.21 -33.16
C LYS A 118 -6.87 -44.20 -33.44
N LEU A 119 -5.93 -44.35 -32.51
CA LEU A 119 -4.77 -45.25 -32.65
C LEU A 119 -4.97 -46.61 -31.96
N ILE A 120 -6.04 -46.76 -31.17
CA ILE A 120 -6.46 -47.99 -30.48
C ILE A 120 -7.73 -48.49 -31.16
#